data_AF-A0A928F8Z5-F1
#
_entry.id   AF-A0A928F8Z5-F1
#
_cell.length_a   1.000
_cell.length_b   1.000
_cell.length_c   1.000
_cell.angle_alpha   90.00
_cell.angle_beta   90.00
_cell.angle_gamma   90.00
#
_symmetry.space_group_name_H-M   'P 1'
#
loop_
_entity.id
_entity.type
_entity.pdbx_description
1 polymer ?
#
loop_
_entity_poly.entity_id
_entity_poly.type
_entity_poly.pdbx_seq_one_letter_code
_entity_poly.pdbx_strand_id
1 'polypeptide(L)'
;MREGTSGFWVTEADGQISIGYADYGVSEFGGGDFEKTYYLNRENAQKLVAALKKEHRGSLKDMIEAAFGRGFSDPKFWDFCKKHGIEYSSSTWSG
;
A
#
# COMPACT_ATOMS: atom_id res chain seq x y z
N MET A 1 18.33 15.43 -7.60
CA MET A 1 18.36 14.07 -8.17
C MET A 1 17.43 13.23 -7.30
N ARG A 2 16.23 12.88 -7.79
CA ARG A 2 15.40 11.88 -7.11
C ARG A 2 15.93 10.53 -7.57
N GLU A 3 16.79 9.92 -6.77
CA GLU A 3 17.20 8.53 -6.99
C GLU A 3 15.94 7.66 -6.97
N GLY A 4 15.75 6.90 -8.06
CA GLY A 4 14.61 5.99 -8.22
C GLY A 4 14.56 5.03 -7.04
N THR A 5 13.64 5.28 -6.12
CA THR A 5 13.49 4.47 -4.92
C THR A 5 12.23 3.64 -5.12
N SER A 6 12.37 2.45 -5.70
CA SER A 6 11.29 1.46 -5.69
C SER A 6 10.92 1.16 -4.24
N GLY A 7 9.64 1.28 -3.90
CA GLY A 7 9.18 1.13 -2.52
C GLY A 7 7.77 1.68 -2.31
N PHE A 8 7.25 1.46 -1.11
CA PHE A 8 5.93 1.96 -0.72
C PHE A 8 6.02 3.05 0.35
N TRP A 9 5.03 3.92 0.36
CA TRP A 9 4.78 4.93 1.38
C TRP A 9 3.38 4.78 1.95
N VAL A 10 3.21 5.30 3.16
CA VAL A 10 1.94 5.31 3.87
C VAL A 10 1.72 6.73 4.38
N THR A 11 0.55 7.28 4.10
CA THR A 11 0.15 8.60 4.57
C THR A 11 -1.10 8.46 5.42
N GLU A 12 -1.08 9.06 6.60
CA GLU A 12 -2.21 9.10 7.52
C GLU A 12 -2.68 10.55 7.67
N ALA A 13 -3.94 10.83 7.35
CA ALA A 13 -4.53 12.16 7.50
C ALA A 13 -6.02 12.04 7.85
N ASP A 14 -6.46 12.73 8.90
CA ASP A 14 -7.86 12.72 9.37
C ASP A 14 -8.44 11.31 9.63
N GLY A 15 -7.56 10.38 10.03
CA GLY A 15 -7.90 8.98 10.26
C GLY A 15 -8.10 8.15 8.98
N GLN A 16 -7.88 8.75 7.82
CA GLN A 16 -7.79 8.05 6.53
C GLN A 16 -6.35 7.58 6.30
N ILE A 17 -6.22 6.51 5.53
CA ILE A 17 -4.92 5.93 5.17
C ILE A 17 -4.82 5.89 3.65
N SER A 18 -3.70 6.38 3.13
CA SER A 18 -3.30 6.16 1.74
C SER A 18 -2.03 5.33 1.71
N ILE A 19 -2.01 4.28 0.88
CA ILE A 19 -0.83 3.44 0.68
C ILE A 19 -0.46 3.51 -0.79
N GLY A 20 0.68 4.12 -1.08
CA GLY A 20 1.19 4.19 -2.44
C GLY A 20 2.45 3.37 -2.58
N TYR A 21 2.69 2.83 -3.77
CA TYR A 21 3.98 2.28 -4.13
C TYR A 21 4.29 2.64 -5.56
N ALA A 22 5.58 2.71 -5.84
CA ALA A 22 6.08 2.94 -7.18
C ALA A 22 7.13 1.90 -7.55
N ASP A 23 7.07 1.45 -8.79
CA ASP A 23 8.06 0.58 -9.40
C ASP A 23 8.73 1.33 -10.55
N TYR A 24 9.81 2.02 -10.19
CA TYR A 24 10.67 2.76 -11.12
C TYR A 24 11.72 1.79 -11.69
N GLY A 25 11.32 0.84 -12.54
CA GLY A 25 12.29 -0.15 -13.02
C GLY A 25 11.82 -1.32 -13.88
N VAL A 26 10.54 -1.42 -14.26
CA VAL A 26 10.11 -2.49 -15.17
C VAL A 26 10.63 -2.27 -16.59
N SER A 27 11.79 -2.88 -16.88
CA SER A 27 12.29 -3.06 -18.25
C SER A 27 11.28 -3.81 -19.14
N GLU A 28 10.34 -4.56 -18.54
CA GLU A 28 9.25 -5.26 -19.22
C GLU A 28 8.21 -4.32 -19.89
N PHE A 29 8.20 -3.03 -19.54
CA PHE A 29 7.32 -2.00 -20.14
C PHE A 29 8.08 -0.82 -20.77
N GLY A 30 9.38 -0.97 -21.06
CA GLY A 30 10.17 0.08 -21.71
C GLY A 30 10.74 1.16 -20.78
N GLY A 31 10.74 0.92 -19.46
CA GLY A 31 11.29 1.85 -18.48
C GLY A 31 10.32 2.96 -18.03
N GLY A 32 9.01 2.76 -18.21
CA GLY A 32 7.98 3.67 -17.74
C GLY A 32 7.83 3.66 -16.21
N ASP A 33 7.51 4.83 -15.67
CA ASP A 33 7.30 5.02 -14.23
C ASP A 33 5.89 4.54 -13.88
N PHE A 34 5.77 3.56 -12.98
CA PHE A 34 4.49 3.07 -12.48
C PHE A 34 4.28 3.50 -11.04
N GLU A 35 3.15 4.16 -10.77
CA GLU A 35 2.71 4.51 -9.43
C GLU A 35 1.27 4.05 -9.19
N LYS A 36 1.03 3.38 -8.06
CA LYS A 36 -0.31 2.99 -7.64
C LYS A 36 -0.56 3.42 -6.21
N THR A 37 -1.70 4.05 -5.98
CA THR A 37 -2.13 4.48 -4.65
C THR A 37 -3.49 3.91 -4.30
N TYR A 38 -3.59 3.32 -3.11
CA TYR A 38 -4.81 2.88 -2.45
C TYR A 38 -5.27 3.93 -1.44
N TYR A 39 -6.56 4.20 -1.42
CA TYR A 39 -7.20 5.16 -0.53
C TYR A 39 -8.23 4.47 0.33
N LEU A 40 -8.04 4.51 1.64
CA LEU A 40 -8.96 3.98 2.63
C LEU A 40 -9.57 5.14 3.41
N ASN A 41 -10.90 5.20 3.43
CA ASN A 41 -11.61 6.11 4.32
C ASN A 41 -11.37 5.72 5.79
N ARG A 42 -11.86 6.54 6.71
CA ARG A 42 -11.62 6.36 8.15
C ARG A 42 -12.04 4.99 8.68
N GLU A 43 -13.20 4.49 8.29
CA GLU A 43 -13.70 3.19 8.75
C GLU A 43 -12.79 2.04 8.26
N ASN A 44 -12.45 2.05 6.97
CA ASN A 44 -11.63 1.02 6.37
C ASN A 44 -10.16 1.09 6.82
N ALA A 45 -9.65 2.29 7.08
CA ALA A 45 -8.36 2.50 7.72
C ALA A 45 -8.32 1.88 9.13
N GLN A 46 -9.38 2.08 9.94
CA GLN A 46 -9.47 1.46 11.26
C GLN A 46 -9.53 -0.07 11.18
N LYS A 47 -10.30 -0.63 10.24
CA LYS A 47 -10.34 -2.08 10.00
C LYS A 47 -8.97 -2.64 9.61
N LEU A 48 -8.26 -1.95 8.69
CA LEU A 48 -6.91 -2.31 8.27
C LEU A 48 -5.95 -2.34 9.46
N VAL A 49 -5.87 -1.26 10.23
CA VAL A 49 -4.97 -1.15 11.38
C VAL A 49 -5.32 -2.19 12.45
N ALA A 50 -6.61 -2.39 12.73
CA ALA A 50 -7.06 -3.37 13.72
C ALA A 50 -6.73 -4.81 13.31
N ALA A 51 -6.86 -5.15 12.03
CA ALA A 51 -6.50 -6.46 11.52
C ALA A 51 -4.97 -6.67 11.55
N LEU A 52 -4.19 -5.70 11.08
CA LEU A 52 -2.72 -5.76 11.10
C LEU A 52 -2.17 -5.92 12.53
N LYS A 53 -2.71 -5.19 13.51
CA LYS A 53 -2.29 -5.29 14.92
C LYS A 53 -2.55 -6.64 15.58
N LYS A 54 -3.41 -7.49 15.02
CA LYS A 54 -3.64 -8.85 15.53
C LYS A 54 -2.48 -9.78 15.21
N GLU A 55 -1.81 -9.56 14.08
CA GLU A 55 -0.79 -10.48 13.54
C GLU A 55 0.62 -9.88 13.57
N HIS A 56 0.73 -8.55 13.59
CA HIS A 56 1.99 -7.83 13.50
C HIS A 56 2.13 -6.79 14.62
N ARG A 57 3.38 -6.38 14.88
CA ARG A 57 3.75 -5.37 15.88
C ARG A 57 4.69 -4.36 15.24
N GLY A 58 4.77 -3.16 15.82
CA GLY A 58 5.61 -2.07 15.33
C GLY A 58 4.78 -0.90 14.80
N SER A 59 5.41 -0.04 14.01
CA SER A 59 4.74 1.09 13.36
C SER A 59 3.80 0.58 12.27
N LEU A 60 2.88 1.42 11.81
CA LEU A 60 1.96 1.05 10.71
C LEU A 60 2.73 0.58 9.46
N LYS A 61 3.81 1.28 9.11
CA LYS A 61 4.69 0.90 8.01
C LYS A 61 5.31 -0.50 8.20
N ASP A 62 5.81 -0.80 9.40
CA ASP A 62 6.39 -2.11 9.72
C ASP A 62 5.35 -3.24 9.59
N MET A 63 4.12 -2.99 10.07
CA MET A 63 3.03 -3.96 9.95
C MET A 63 2.61 -4.19 8.49
N ILE A 64 2.56 -3.13 7.69
CA ILE A 64 2.26 -3.20 6.26
C ILE A 64 3.36 -3.96 5.51
N GLU A 65 4.64 -3.68 5.81
CA GLU A 65 5.76 -4.42 5.22
C GLU A 65 5.75 -5.90 5.61
N ALA A 66 5.42 -6.22 6.86
CA ALA A 66 5.31 -7.61 7.32
C ALA A 66 4.14 -8.36 6.65
N ALA A 67 3.01 -7.70 6.43
CA ALA A 67 1.83 -8.32 5.82
C ALA A 67 1.97 -8.45 4.29
N PHE A 68 2.42 -7.40 3.61
CA PHE A 68 2.36 -7.28 2.15
C PHE A 68 3.73 -7.33 1.47
N GLY A 69 4.81 -7.36 2.24
CA GLY A 69 6.18 -7.39 1.76
C GLY A 69 6.77 -6.00 1.51
N ARG A 70 8.10 -5.93 1.47
CA ARG A 70 8.87 -4.68 1.27
C ARG A 70 8.57 -3.96 -0.06
N GLY A 71 8.20 -4.72 -1.09
CA GLY A 71 7.78 -4.18 -2.39
C GLY A 71 6.28 -3.93 -2.52
N PHE A 72 5.49 -4.16 -1.45
CA PHE A 72 4.03 -4.06 -1.42
C PHE A 72 3.32 -4.90 -2.51
N SER A 73 2.90 -6.11 -2.14
CA SER A 73 2.25 -7.05 -3.06
C SER A 73 0.74 -6.79 -3.19
N ASP A 74 0.26 -6.32 -4.35
CA ASP A 74 -1.18 -6.12 -4.59
C ASP A 74 -2.03 -7.36 -4.34
N PRO A 75 -1.65 -8.58 -4.79
CA PRO A 75 -2.46 -9.76 -4.54
C PRO A 75 -2.66 -10.04 -3.05
N LYS A 76 -1.61 -9.82 -2.23
CA LYS A 76 -1.70 -9.99 -0.77
C LYS A 76 -2.59 -8.92 -0.13
N PHE A 77 -2.46 -7.67 -0.57
CA PHE A 77 -3.29 -6.58 -0.07
C PHE A 77 -4.77 -6.79 -0.42
N TRP A 78 -5.07 -7.19 -1.66
CA TRP A 78 -6.44 -7.45 -2.10
C TRP A 78 -7.09 -8.61 -1.33
N ASP A 79 -6.39 -9.73 -1.18
CA ASP A 79 -6.88 -10.88 -0.41
C ASP A 79 -7.15 -10.49 1.05
N PHE A 80 -6.22 -9.75 1.67
CA PHE A 80 -6.36 -9.24 3.01
C PHE A 80 -7.60 -8.33 3.14
N CYS A 81 -7.77 -7.37 2.24
CA CYS A 81 -8.93 -6.48 2.25
C CYS A 81 -10.25 -7.25 2.11
N LYS A 82 -10.31 -8.22 1.19
CA LYS A 82 -11.48 -9.08 0.99
C LYS A 82 -11.80 -9.90 2.24
N LYS A 83 -10.79 -10.52 2.86
CA LYS A 83 -10.93 -11.32 4.09
C LYS A 83 -11.47 -10.50 5.26
N HIS A 84 -11.11 -9.22 5.34
CA HIS A 84 -11.45 -8.33 6.45
C HIS A 84 -12.62 -7.37 6.15
N GLY A 85 -13.28 -7.48 4.99
CA GLY A 85 -14.38 -6.59 4.61
C GLY A 85 -13.94 -5.12 4.53
N ILE A 86 -12.73 -4.90 4.01
CA ILE A 86 -12.12 -3.58 3.84
C ILE A 86 -12.34 -3.14 2.39
N GLU A 87 -12.99 -2.00 2.24
CA GLU A 87 -13.15 -1.35 0.95
C GLU A 87 -12.09 -0.27 0.75
N TYR A 88 -11.68 -0.06 -0.50
CA TYR A 88 -10.72 0.95 -0.88
C TYR A 88 -11.03 1.48 -2.29
N SER A 89 -10.60 2.70 -2.55
CA SER A 89 -10.47 3.23 -3.91
C SER A 89 -9.00 3.15 -4.34
N SER A 90 -8.71 3.15 -5.64
CA SER A 90 -7.32 3.17 -6.11
C SER A 90 -7.14 4.08 -7.31
N SER A 91 -5.97 4.70 -7.42
CA SER A 91 -5.50 5.39 -8.61
C SER A 91 -4.23 4.69 -9.13
N THR A 92 -4.06 4.73 -10.44
CA THR A 92 -2.86 4.21 -11.10
C THR A 92 -2.39 5.24 -12.10
N TRP A 93 -1.11 5.53 -12.06
CA TRP A 93 -0.42 6.39 -13.00
C TRP A 93 0.69 5.60 -13.67
N SER A 94 0.77 5.72 -14.99
CA SER A 94 1.81 5.13 -15.83
C SER A 94 2.29 6.19 -16.81
N GLY A 95 3.59 6.48 -16.79
CA GLY A 95 4.25 7.49 -17.64
C GLY A 95 5.19 6.90 -18.67
#